data_AF-A0A926V9D4-F1
#
_entry.id   AF-A0A926V9D4-F1
#
_cell.length_a   1.000
_cell.length_b   1.000
_cell.length_c   1.000
_cell.angle_alpha   90.00
_cell.angle_beta   90.00
_cell.angle_gamma   90.00
#
_symmetry.space_group_name_H-M   'P 1'
#
loop_
_entity.id
_entity.type
_entity.pdbx_description
1 polymer ?
#
loop_
_entity_poly.entity_id
_entity_poly.type
_entity_poly.pdbx_seq_one_letter_code
_entity_poly.pdbx_strand_id
1 'polypeptide(L)'
;MNKLLFSGVLISTIFSVQLSSFAQSLPRLRRNMNYAQARTMLIQRGWRPVVNPEQVNNPNRSGVIDYLIKKGYTEVLDCSGTGLGLCLFQFRNARGQNLFVSTANNEPRQQSTIYDWRIE
;
A
#
# COMPACT_ATOMS: atom_id res chain seq x y z
N MET A 1 22.67 26.26 -60.86
CA MET A 1 21.96 27.13 -59.89
C MET A 1 21.23 26.26 -58.88
N ASN A 2 21.59 26.42 -57.61
CA ASN A 2 20.88 26.13 -56.35
C ASN A 2 20.43 24.68 -56.05
N LYS A 3 21.00 23.99 -55.03
CA LYS A 3 20.75 24.16 -53.55
C LYS A 3 19.30 23.74 -53.24
N LEU A 4 18.95 22.73 -52.42
CA LEU A 4 19.56 22.19 -51.20
C LEU A 4 19.09 20.76 -50.92
N LEU A 5 19.98 20.02 -50.25
CA LEU A 5 19.74 18.80 -49.48
C LEU A 5 18.88 19.10 -48.26
N PHE A 6 17.87 18.26 -47.97
CA PHE A 6 17.30 18.14 -46.62
C PHE A 6 17.12 16.66 -46.28
N SER A 7 18.17 16.09 -45.69
CA SER A 7 18.13 14.81 -45.00
C SER A 7 17.41 15.04 -43.66
N GLY A 8 16.10 14.76 -43.63
CA GLY A 8 15.28 14.87 -42.43
C GLY A 8 15.47 13.62 -41.56
N VAL A 9 16.44 13.65 -40.65
CA VAL A 9 16.54 12.65 -39.58
C VAL A 9 15.45 12.93 -38.57
N LEU A 10 14.40 12.10 -38.56
CA LEU A 10 13.40 12.04 -37.49
C LEU A 10 14.09 11.53 -36.22
N ILE A 11 14.52 12.46 -35.37
CA ILE A 11 15.05 12.15 -34.04
C ILE A 11 13.84 11.78 -33.16
N SER A 12 13.47 10.49 -33.16
CA SER A 12 12.59 9.93 -32.13
C SER A 12 13.30 10.06 -30.79
N THR A 13 13.00 11.13 -30.05
CA THR A 13 13.37 11.24 -28.63
C THR A 13 12.64 10.14 -27.87
N ILE A 14 13.33 9.03 -27.64
CA ILE A 14 12.92 7.98 -26.71
C ILE A 14 12.90 8.65 -25.33
N PHE A 15 11.72 9.06 -24.87
CA PHE A 15 11.49 9.43 -23.48
C PHE A 15 11.62 8.14 -22.68
N SER A 16 12.86 7.78 -22.32
CA SER A 16 13.12 6.68 -21.41
C SER A 16 12.43 7.04 -20.10
N VAL A 17 11.23 6.50 -19.88
CA VAL A 17 10.59 6.52 -18.57
C VAL A 17 11.55 5.75 -17.68
N GLN A 18 12.39 6.47 -16.96
CA GLN A 18 13.23 5.92 -15.91
C GLN A 18 12.26 5.38 -14.89
N LEU A 19 11.94 4.09 -15.02
CA LEU A 19 11.42 3.26 -13.94
C LEU A 19 12.53 3.26 -12.90
N SER A 20 12.58 4.32 -12.12
CA SER A 20 13.37 4.39 -10.91
C SER A 20 12.80 3.28 -10.05
N SER A 21 13.45 2.12 -10.11
CA SER A 21 13.32 1.06 -9.14
C SER A 21 13.84 1.67 -7.85
N PHE A 22 12.99 2.45 -7.17
CA PHE A 22 13.18 2.68 -5.75
C PHE A 22 13.32 1.29 -5.19
N ALA A 23 14.48 0.98 -4.63
CA ALA A 23 14.66 -0.27 -3.91
C ALA A 23 13.47 -0.38 -2.95
N GLN A 24 12.53 -1.30 -3.25
CA GLN A 24 11.30 -1.56 -2.49
C GLN A 24 11.68 -2.28 -1.20
N SER A 25 12.58 -1.64 -0.47
CA SER A 25 13.01 -1.99 0.85
C SER A 25 11.83 -1.76 1.77
N LEU A 26 11.63 -2.71 2.67
CA LEU A 26 10.70 -2.50 3.76
C LEU A 26 11.21 -1.32 4.59
N PRO A 27 10.40 -0.27 4.84
CA PRO A 27 10.77 0.76 5.79
C PRO A 27 10.99 0.13 7.18
N ARG A 28 11.68 0.84 8.07
CA ARG A 28 11.89 0.38 9.45
C ARG A 28 10.58 0.43 10.25
N LEU A 29 9.77 -0.62 10.12
CA LEU A 29 8.59 -0.83 10.95
C LEU A 29 9.00 -1.18 12.39
N ARG A 30 8.15 -0.83 13.35
CA ARG A 30 8.35 -1.08 14.78
C ARG A 30 7.01 -1.43 15.39
N ARG A 31 7.02 -2.35 16.36
CA ARG A 31 5.86 -2.59 17.21
C ARG A 31 5.44 -1.30 17.91
N ASN A 32 4.14 -1.15 18.15
CA ASN A 32 3.50 0.03 18.73
C ASN A 32 3.61 1.32 17.89
N MET A 33 4.17 1.27 16.67
CA MET A 33 4.12 2.38 15.73
C MET A 33 2.68 2.64 15.30
N ASN A 34 2.30 3.91 15.17
CA ASN A 34 1.00 4.30 14.61
C ASN A 34 0.82 3.72 13.20
N TYR A 35 -0.28 2.99 12.96
CA TYR A 35 -0.53 2.36 11.66
C TYR A 35 -0.62 3.36 10.51
N ALA A 36 -1.23 4.53 10.71
CA ALA A 36 -1.35 5.56 9.67
C ALA A 36 0.03 6.09 9.22
N GLN A 37 0.96 6.22 10.17
CA GLN A 37 2.34 6.58 9.90
C GLN A 37 3.05 5.46 9.13
N ALA A 38 2.94 4.22 9.60
CA ALA A 38 3.52 3.04 8.94
C ALA A 38 3.02 2.90 7.50
N ARG A 39 1.71 3.05 7.29
CA ARG A 39 1.06 3.01 5.98
C ARG A 39 1.62 4.06 5.03
N THR A 40 1.80 5.29 5.50
CA THR A 40 2.42 6.36 4.71
C THR A 40 3.86 5.99 4.31
N MET A 41 4.66 5.48 5.24
CA MET A 41 6.04 5.04 4.95
C MET A 41 6.07 3.89 3.93
N LEU A 42 5.13 2.95 4.02
CA LEU A 42 5.00 1.83 3.09
C LEU A 42 4.69 2.31 1.67
N ILE A 43 3.69 3.18 1.53
CA ILE A 43 3.30 3.77 0.23
C ILE A 43 4.48 4.54 -0.39
N GLN A 44 5.19 5.35 0.41
CA GLN A 44 6.38 6.08 -0.05
C GLN A 44 7.52 5.17 -0.52
N ARG A 45 7.56 3.91 -0.06
CA ARG A 45 8.55 2.89 -0.49
C ARG A 45 8.03 1.95 -1.57
N GLY A 46 6.89 2.27 -2.17
CA GLY A 46 6.32 1.51 -3.29
C GLY A 46 5.57 0.25 -2.87
N TRP A 47 5.27 0.09 -1.59
CA TRP A 47 4.33 -0.92 -1.09
C TRP A 47 2.91 -0.37 -1.22
N ARG A 48 2.15 -0.89 -2.18
CA ARG A 48 0.81 -0.41 -2.49
C ARG A 48 -0.23 -1.17 -1.66
N PRO A 49 -1.22 -0.49 -1.06
CA PRO A 49 -2.35 -1.16 -0.42
C PRO A 49 -3.05 -2.08 -1.42
N VAL A 50 -3.31 -3.33 -1.03
CA VAL A 50 -4.09 -4.27 -1.86
C VAL A 50 -5.54 -4.13 -1.44
N VAL A 51 -6.36 -3.50 -2.29
CA VAL A 51 -7.80 -3.36 -2.04
C VAL A 51 -8.40 -4.75 -1.87
N ASN A 52 -9.15 -4.96 -0.78
CA ASN A 52 -9.95 -6.16 -0.57
C ASN A 52 -11.41 -5.90 -0.96
N PRO A 53 -11.86 -6.36 -2.15
CA PRO A 53 -13.22 -6.09 -2.62
C PRO A 53 -14.28 -6.77 -1.75
N GLU A 54 -13.96 -7.92 -1.14
CA GLU A 54 -14.89 -8.63 -0.26
C GLU A 54 -15.22 -7.76 0.95
N GLN A 55 -14.21 -7.15 1.58
CA GLN A 55 -14.45 -6.26 2.72
C GLN A 55 -15.02 -4.91 2.30
N VAL A 56 -14.58 -4.34 1.16
CA VAL A 56 -15.04 -3.03 0.68
C VAL A 56 -16.49 -3.06 0.20
N ASN A 57 -16.95 -4.16 -0.41
CA ASN A 57 -18.29 -4.24 -0.99
C ASN A 57 -19.29 -4.98 -0.10
N ASN A 58 -18.86 -5.61 1.02
CA ASN A 58 -19.76 -6.33 1.91
C ASN A 58 -20.72 -5.37 2.66
N PRO A 59 -22.05 -5.43 2.44
CA PRO A 59 -23.00 -4.60 3.17
C PRO A 59 -23.14 -4.98 4.65
N ASN A 60 -22.75 -6.21 5.01
CA ASN A 60 -22.86 -6.80 6.35
C ASN A 60 -21.49 -6.91 7.04
N ARG A 61 -20.53 -6.04 6.69
CA ARG A 61 -19.20 -6.05 7.31
C ARG A 61 -19.28 -5.74 8.82
N SER A 62 -18.35 -6.26 9.60
CA SER A 62 -18.30 -6.00 11.04
C SER A 62 -18.07 -4.51 11.33
N GLY A 63 -18.46 -4.04 12.53
CA GLY A 63 -18.28 -2.63 12.91
C GLY A 63 -16.82 -2.16 12.89
N VAL A 64 -15.87 -3.05 13.24
CA VAL A 64 -14.43 -2.77 13.15
C VAL A 64 -13.99 -2.56 11.71
N ILE A 65 -14.43 -3.44 10.79
CA ILE A 65 -14.09 -3.30 9.37
C ILE A 65 -14.77 -2.08 8.75
N ASP A 66 -16.03 -1.79 9.08
CA ASP A 66 -16.72 -0.57 8.65
C ASP A 66 -15.95 0.70 9.08
N TYR A 67 -15.49 0.75 10.34
CA TYR A 67 -14.66 1.83 10.84
C TYR A 67 -13.35 1.98 10.03
N LEU A 68 -12.64 0.89 9.76
CA LEU A 68 -11.38 0.92 9.00
C LEU A 68 -11.59 1.35 7.53
N ILE A 69 -12.64 0.85 6.88
CA ILE A 69 -12.98 1.25 5.51
C ILE A 69 -13.36 2.72 5.44
N LYS A 70 -14.15 3.24 6.40
CA LYS A 70 -14.48 4.68 6.48
C LYS A 70 -13.25 5.57 6.68
N LYS A 71 -12.16 5.04 7.23
CA LYS A 71 -10.86 5.72 7.32
C LYS A 71 -10.00 5.59 6.05
N GLY A 72 -10.49 4.89 5.02
CA GLY A 72 -9.79 4.66 3.76
C GLY A 72 -8.78 3.51 3.79
N TYR A 73 -8.83 2.64 4.81
CA TYR A 73 -7.97 1.45 4.87
C TYR A 73 -8.62 0.28 4.15
N THR A 74 -8.66 0.38 2.82
CA THR A 74 -9.24 -0.63 1.94
C THR A 74 -8.41 -1.91 1.85
N GLU A 75 -7.21 -1.88 2.42
CA GLU A 75 -6.28 -3.00 2.46
C GLU A 75 -6.42 -3.94 3.65
N VAL A 76 -7.47 -3.77 4.46
CA VAL A 76 -7.82 -4.73 5.52
C VAL A 76 -8.27 -6.06 4.91
N LEU A 77 -7.62 -7.15 5.34
CA LEU A 77 -7.99 -8.51 4.97
C LEU A 77 -9.06 -9.06 5.90
N ASP A 78 -8.76 -9.07 7.20
CA ASP A 78 -9.62 -9.63 8.23
C ASP A 78 -9.24 -9.13 9.63
N CYS A 79 -10.12 -9.34 10.62
CA CYS A 79 -9.90 -9.00 12.01
C CYS A 79 -10.27 -10.16 12.95
N SER A 80 -9.41 -10.48 13.92
CA SER A 80 -9.69 -11.51 14.91
C SER A 80 -10.76 -11.00 15.90
N GLY A 81 -11.88 -11.71 16.05
CA GLY A 81 -12.96 -11.38 17.00
C GLY A 81 -12.61 -11.59 18.48
N THR A 82 -11.33 -11.42 18.87
CA THR A 82 -10.80 -11.66 20.22
C THR A 82 -11.05 -10.49 21.19
N GLY A 83 -11.52 -9.35 20.68
CA GLY A 83 -11.67 -8.11 21.46
C GLY A 83 -10.39 -7.29 21.61
N LEU A 84 -9.24 -7.77 21.12
CA LEU A 84 -7.98 -7.02 21.11
C LEU A 84 -7.84 -6.07 19.90
N GLY A 85 -8.88 -5.99 19.07
CA GLY A 85 -8.87 -5.21 17.83
C GLY A 85 -7.77 -5.63 16.86
N LEU A 86 -7.36 -6.91 16.85
CA LEU A 86 -6.29 -7.39 15.98
C LEU A 86 -6.80 -7.52 14.54
N CYS A 87 -6.13 -6.86 13.60
CA CYS A 87 -6.49 -6.91 12.17
C CYS A 87 -5.26 -7.08 11.29
N LEU A 88 -5.45 -7.76 10.16
CA LEU A 88 -4.44 -8.04 9.15
C LEU A 88 -4.66 -7.13 7.93
N PHE A 89 -3.59 -6.51 7.44
CA PHE A 89 -3.60 -5.64 6.27
C PHE A 89 -2.62 -6.15 5.22
N GLN A 90 -2.93 -5.98 3.93
CA GLN A 90 -2.09 -6.46 2.84
C GLN A 90 -1.56 -5.34 1.95
N PHE A 91 -0.26 -5.39 1.67
CA PHE A 91 0.40 -4.55 0.69
C PHE A 91 1.10 -5.40 -0.35
N ARG A 92 1.34 -4.84 -1.54
CA ARG A 92 2.10 -5.47 -2.61
C ARG A 92 3.08 -4.49 -3.23
N ASN A 93 4.30 -4.96 -3.50
CA ASN A 93 5.31 -4.16 -4.20
C ASN A 93 5.31 -4.45 -5.72
N ALA A 94 6.06 -3.69 -6.52
CA ALA A 94 6.10 -3.89 -7.98
C ALA A 94 6.78 -5.19 -8.42
N ARG A 95 7.52 -5.86 -7.52
CA ARG A 95 8.05 -7.21 -7.74
C ARG A 95 7.03 -8.31 -7.44
N GLY A 96 5.81 -7.94 -7.04
CA GLY A 96 4.73 -8.88 -6.73
C GLY A 96 4.79 -9.48 -5.32
N GLN A 97 5.77 -9.10 -4.49
CA GLN A 97 5.87 -9.61 -3.11
C GLN A 97 4.75 -9.05 -2.25
N ASN A 98 4.20 -9.88 -1.38
CA ASN A 98 3.17 -9.46 -0.44
C ASN A 98 3.82 -9.07 0.89
N LEU A 99 3.29 -8.03 1.51
CA LEU A 99 3.58 -7.68 2.89
C LEU A 99 2.28 -7.72 3.66
N PHE A 100 2.29 -8.48 4.75
CA PHE A 100 1.19 -8.54 5.68
C PHE A 100 1.56 -7.78 6.94
N VAL A 101 0.68 -6.87 7.36
CA VAL A 101 0.86 -6.04 8.55
C VAL A 101 -0.26 -6.37 9.53
N SER A 102 0.10 -6.92 10.68
CA SER A 102 -0.82 -7.13 11.80
C SER A 102 -0.82 -5.89 12.68
N THR A 103 -2.00 -5.47 13.10
CA THR A 103 -2.19 -4.30 13.98
C THR A 103 -3.10 -4.66 15.15
N ALA A 104 -3.11 -3.82 16.18
CA ALA A 104 -4.00 -3.89 17.33
C ALA A 104 -4.77 -2.57 17.52
N ASN A 105 -5.78 -2.59 18.40
CA ASN A 105 -6.54 -1.40 18.83
C ASN A 105 -7.27 -0.68 17.68
N ASN A 106 -7.85 -1.44 16.75
CA ASN A 106 -8.53 -0.93 15.55
C ASN A 106 -9.96 -0.44 15.78
N GLU A 107 -10.18 0.31 16.85
CA GLU A 107 -11.51 0.75 17.27
C GLU A 107 -11.60 2.28 17.36
N PRO A 108 -12.82 2.85 17.36
CA PRO A 108 -13.02 4.27 17.64
C PRO A 108 -12.37 4.65 18.97
N ARG A 109 -11.75 5.85 19.02
CA ARG A 109 -11.04 6.40 20.19
C ARG A 109 -9.76 5.66 20.59
N GLN A 110 -9.40 4.58 19.90
CA GLN A 110 -8.11 3.92 20.08
C GLN A 110 -7.19 4.17 18.88
N GLN A 111 -5.89 4.27 19.15
CA GLN A 111 -4.90 4.43 18.10
C GLN A 111 -4.49 3.06 17.57
N SER A 112 -4.82 2.78 16.31
CA SER A 112 -4.32 1.60 15.60
C SER A 112 -2.78 1.59 15.63
N THR A 113 -2.21 0.47 16.08
CA THR A 113 -0.75 0.31 16.21
C THR A 113 -0.27 -0.99 15.58
N ILE A 114 0.97 -0.98 15.08
CA ILE A 114 1.62 -2.16 14.52
C ILE A 114 1.86 -3.19 15.62
N TYR A 115 1.36 -4.41 15.41
CA TYR A 115 1.61 -5.56 16.27
C TYR A 115 2.73 -6.44 15.71
N ASP A 116 2.70 -6.75 14.40
CA ASP A 116 3.70 -7.57 13.71
C ASP A 116 3.66 -7.35 12.19
N TRP A 117 4.64 -7.87 11.44
CA TRP A 117 4.65 -7.85 9.97
C TRP A 117 5.49 -8.98 9.36
N ARG A 118 5.11 -9.43 8.16
CA ARG A 118 5.83 -10.48 7.43
C ARG A 118 5.74 -10.28 5.91
N ILE A 119 6.79 -10.68 5.19
CA ILE A 119 6.83 -10.69 3.73
C ILE A 119 6.61 -12.13 3.25
N GLU A 120 5.80 -12.29 2.21
CA GLU A 120 5.56 -13.55 1.49
C GLU A 120 5.84 -13.37 -0.01
#